data_AF-A0A927B3Q3-F1
#
_entry.id   AF-A0A927B3Q3-F1
#
_cell.length_a   1.000
_cell.length_b   1.000
_cell.length_c   1.000
_cell.angle_alpha   90.00
_cell.angle_beta   90.00
_cell.angle_gamma   90.00
#
_symmetry.space_group_name_H-M   'P 1'
#
loop_
_entity.id
_entity.type
_entity.pdbx_description
1 polymer ?
#
loop_
_entity_poly.entity_id
_entity_poly.type
_entity_poly.pdbx_seq_one_letter_code
_entity_poly.pdbx_strand_id
1 'polypeptide(L)'
;METNLNQPDFFVSDTAFRSAIIPGKFVRIEYLTDLNEFIKTDVTIKQLLQEGEFEQLELATGDVIPLDRVVSISGRLSPKYPGYGNYSCDC
;
A
#
# COMPACT_ATOMS: atom_id res chain seq x y z
N MET A 1 20.78 -29.53 -11.12
CA MET A 1 21.11 -28.15 -10.72
C MET A 1 20.00 -27.69 -9.81
N GLU A 2 20.23 -27.79 -8.51
CA GLU A 2 19.24 -27.49 -7.47
C GLU A 2 19.30 -25.99 -7.16
N THR A 3 18.31 -25.23 -7.62
CA THR A 3 18.22 -23.80 -7.34
C THR A 3 17.69 -23.63 -5.91
N ASN A 4 18.60 -23.38 -4.99
CA ASN A 4 18.32 -23.03 -3.60
C ASN A 4 17.63 -21.65 -3.60
N LEU A 5 16.30 -21.63 -3.57
CA LEU A 5 15.47 -20.42 -3.40
C LEU A 5 15.58 -19.96 -1.95
N ASN A 6 16.73 -19.39 -1.59
CA ASN A 6 16.88 -18.61 -0.38
C ASN A 6 16.33 -17.20 -0.66
N GLN A 7 15.02 -17.10 -0.88
CA GLN A 7 14.36 -15.80 -0.87
C GLN A 7 14.21 -15.39 0.60
N PRO A 8 14.77 -14.26 1.04
CA PRO A 8 14.35 -13.72 2.33
C PRO A 8 12.86 -13.41 2.15
N ASP A 9 12.02 -14.18 2.83
CA ASP A 9 10.63 -13.83 3.08
C ASP A 9 10.63 -12.41 3.63
N PHE A 10 10.43 -11.43 2.74
CA PHE A 10 10.04 -10.09 3.12
C PHE A 10 8.66 -10.26 3.74
N PHE A 11 8.64 -10.59 5.03
CA PHE A 11 7.44 -10.52 5.84
C PHE A 11 7.00 -9.06 5.78
N VAL A 12 6.15 -8.76 4.79
CA VAL A 12 5.45 -7.48 4.72
C VAL A 12 4.57 -7.47 5.95
N SER A 13 5.11 -6.87 7.01
CA SER A 13 4.47 -6.88 8.31
C SER A 13 3.26 -5.98 8.18
N ASP A 14 2.06 -6.55 8.23
CA ASP A 14 0.78 -5.82 8.24
C ASP A 14 0.82 -4.66 9.24
N THR A 15 1.43 -4.89 10.41
CA THR A 15 1.65 -3.87 11.43
C THR A 15 2.48 -2.67 10.93
N ALA A 16 3.52 -2.92 10.12
CA ALA A 16 4.36 -1.86 9.56
C ALA A 16 3.61 -1.04 8.51
N PHE A 17 2.81 -1.69 7.67
CA PHE A 17 1.93 -1.02 6.70
C PHE A 17 0.87 -0.16 7.39
N ARG A 18 0.13 -0.75 8.34
CA ARG A 18 -0.89 -0.04 9.13
C ARG A 18 -0.32 1.14 9.90
N SER A 19 0.88 1.00 10.47
CA SER A 19 1.57 2.10 11.16
C SER A 19 1.95 3.26 10.23
N ALA A 20 1.93 3.08 8.90
CA ALA A 20 2.14 4.15 7.93
C ALA A 20 0.90 5.05 7.76
N ILE A 21 -0.28 4.55 8.14
CA ILE A 21 -1.56 5.25 8.01
C ILE A 21 -1.68 6.26 9.14
N ILE A 22 -1.12 7.44 8.92
CA ILE A 22 -1.10 8.53 9.90
C ILE A 22 -2.02 9.66 9.40
N PRO A 23 -3.18 9.87 10.03
CA PRO A 23 -4.07 10.99 9.73
C PRO A 23 -3.34 12.33 9.78
N GLY A 24 -3.61 13.22 8.82
CA GLY A 24 -2.98 14.53 8.67
C GLY A 24 -1.57 14.51 8.07
N LYS A 25 -1.02 13.34 7.74
CA LYS A 25 0.31 13.24 7.13
C LYS A 25 0.24 13.25 5.61
N PHE A 26 1.07 14.09 4.99
CA PHE A 26 1.32 14.07 3.55
C PHE A 26 2.24 12.90 3.21
N VAL A 27 1.75 11.97 2.40
CA VAL A 27 2.44 10.72 2.08
C VAL A 27 2.27 10.40 0.60
N ARG A 28 3.23 9.65 0.05
CA ARG A 28 3.05 9.00 -1.26
C ARG A 28 2.22 7.73 -1.06
N ILE A 29 1.12 7.62 -1.78
CA ILE A 29 0.24 6.45 -1.80
C ILE A 29 0.32 5.83 -3.19
N GLU A 30 0.45 4.52 -3.22
CA GLU A 30 0.42 3.72 -4.44
C GLU A 30 -0.77 2.76 -4.32
N TYR A 31 -1.68 2.77 -5.28
CA TYR A 31 -2.91 1.97 -5.22
C TYR A 31 -3.37 1.55 -6.62
N LEU A 32 -4.20 0.51 -6.67
CA LEU A 32 -4.87 0.06 -7.89
C LEU A 32 -6.29 0.60 -7.98
N THR A 33 -6.67 1.09 -9.16
CA THR A 33 -8.07 1.46 -9.44
C THR A 33 -8.91 0.22 -9.74
N ASP A 34 -10.23 0.38 -9.86
CA ASP A 34 -11.15 -0.68 -10.32
C ASP A 34 -10.76 -1.29 -11.68
N LEU A 35 -10.06 -0.53 -12.51
CA LEU A 35 -9.59 -0.96 -13.83
C LEU A 35 -8.21 -1.64 -13.77
N ASN A 36 -7.70 -1.94 -12.57
CA ASN A 36 -6.34 -2.43 -12.32
C ASN A 36 -5.24 -1.47 -12.82
N GLU A 37 -5.53 -0.17 -12.88
CA GLU A 37 -4.52 0.84 -13.18
C GLU A 37 -3.73 1.18 -11.92
N PHE A 38 -2.41 1.19 -12.02
CA PHE A 38 -1.53 1.51 -10.92
C PHE A 38 -1.27 3.02 -10.84
N ILE A 39 -1.82 3.64 -9.80
CA ILE A 39 -1.71 5.06 -9.54
C ILE A 39 -0.71 5.32 -8.42
N LYS A 40 0.14 6.34 -8.63
CA LYS A 40 1.00 6.91 -7.60
C LYS A 40 0.60 8.36 -7.39
N THR A 41 0.23 8.71 -6.16
CA THR A 41 -0.19 10.07 -5.83
C THR A 41 0.41 10.50 -4.50
N ASP A 42 0.72 11.78 -4.39
CA ASP A 42 1.22 12.40 -3.16
C ASP A 42 0.05 13.18 -2.54
N VAL A 43 -0.45 12.72 -1.40
CA VAL A 43 -1.70 13.21 -0.81
C VAL A 43 -1.68 13.11 0.71
N THR A 44 -2.46 13.96 1.37
CA THR A 44 -2.66 13.88 2.82
C THR A 44 -3.70 12.82 3.15
N ILE A 45 -3.36 11.87 4.03
CA ILE A 45 -4.35 10.96 4.61
C ILE A 45 -5.25 11.76 5.54
N LYS A 46 -6.55 11.76 5.29
CA LYS A 46 -7.51 12.41 6.18
C LYS A 46 -7.83 11.51 7.37
N GLN A 47 -8.23 10.27 7.12
CA GLN A 47 -8.50 9.27 8.14
C GLN A 47 -8.62 7.86 7.54
N LEU A 48 -8.54 6.84 8.40
CA LEU A 48 -8.93 5.47 8.07
C LEU A 48 -10.38 5.26 8.51
N LEU A 49 -11.25 5.00 7.56
CA LEU A 49 -12.65 4.64 7.77
C LEU A 49 -12.78 3.13 7.83
N GLN A 50 -13.60 2.63 8.76
CA GLN A 50 -14.00 1.23 8.80
C GLN A 50 -15.50 1.16 8.54
N GLU A 51 -15.88 0.67 7.37
CA GLU A 51 -17.26 0.41 6.99
C GLU A 51 -17.53 -1.10 7.02
N GLY A 52 -18.03 -1.58 8.17
CA GLY A 52 -18.26 -3.00 8.40
C GLY A 52 -16.95 -3.79 8.48
N GLU A 53 -16.79 -4.75 7.56
CA GLU A 53 -15.59 -5.58 7.42
C GLU A 53 -14.54 -4.96 6.48
N PHE A 54 -14.86 -3.82 5.84
CA PHE A 54 -13.98 -3.17 4.87
C PHE A 54 -13.36 -1.90 5.45
N GLU A 55 -12.04 -1.81 5.30
CA GLU A 55 -11.28 -0.61 5.65
C GLU A 55 -11.07 0.25 4.40
N GLN A 56 -11.28 1.55 4.54
CA GLN A 56 -11.17 2.53 3.45
C GLN A 56 -10.35 3.72 3.92
N LEU A 57 -9.45 4.19 3.06
CA LEU A 57 -8.60 5.33 3.31
C LEU A 57 -9.27 6.57 2.72
N GLU A 58 -9.67 7.50 3.58
CA GLU A 58 -10.16 8.80 3.15
C GLU A 58 -8.97 9.75 2.98
N LEU A 59 -8.89 10.38 1.81
CA LEU A 59 -7.87 11.36 1.47
C LEU A 59 -8.38 12.78 1.70
N ALA A 60 -7.46 13.72 1.91
CA ALA A 60 -7.82 15.13 2.10
C ALA A 60 -8.44 15.77 0.84
N THR A 61 -8.30 15.14 -0.33
CA THR A 61 -8.97 15.53 -1.57
C THR A 61 -10.47 15.23 -1.57
N GLY A 62 -10.93 14.37 -0.64
CA GLY A 62 -12.28 13.82 -0.63
C GLY A 62 -12.40 12.45 -1.30
N ASP A 63 -11.32 11.95 -1.92
CA ASP A 63 -11.26 10.60 -2.46
C ASP A 63 -11.26 9.54 -1.34
N VAL A 64 -11.91 8.41 -1.62
CA VAL A 64 -11.95 7.26 -0.72
C VAL A 64 -11.41 6.05 -1.47
N ILE A 65 -10.36 5.43 -0.92
CA ILE A 65 -9.67 4.30 -1.54
C ILE A 65 -9.82 3.08 -0.64
N PRO A 66 -10.34 1.95 -1.12
CA PRO A 66 -10.37 0.71 -0.34
C PRO A 66 -8.95 0.31 0.08
N LEU A 67 -8.73 0.03 1.37
CA LEU A 67 -7.41 -0.33 1.88
C LEU A 67 -6.88 -1.62 1.22
N ASP A 68 -7.79 -2.50 0.80
CA ASP A 68 -7.49 -3.68 -0.01
C ASP A 68 -6.73 -3.38 -1.30
N ARG A 69 -6.97 -2.21 -1.91
CA ARG A 69 -6.37 -1.77 -3.17
C ARG A 69 -5.11 -0.94 -3.00
N VAL A 70 -4.79 -0.56 -1.76
CA VAL A 70 -3.59 0.19 -1.47
C VAL A 70 -2.40 -0.75 -1.51
N VAL A 71 -1.48 -0.48 -2.43
CA VAL A 71 -0.26 -1.24 -2.67
C VAL A 71 0.84 -0.80 -1.70
N SER A 72 0.99 0.51 -1.49
CA SER A 72 2.03 1.05 -0.62
C SER A 72 1.65 2.43 -0.07
N ILE A 73 2.11 2.72 1.16
CA ILE A 73 1.99 4.02 1.82
C ILE A 73 3.37 4.43 2.31
N SER A 74 3.90 5.54 1.81
CA SER A 74 5.26 6.03 2.11
C SER A 74 6.35 4.95 1.92
N GLY A 75 6.21 4.09 0.90
CA GLY A 75 7.14 3.01 0.62
C GLY A 75 6.97 1.77 1.51
N ARG A 76 5.97 1.76 2.40
CA ARG A 76 5.58 0.57 3.15
C ARG A 76 4.55 -0.20 2.33
N LEU A 77 4.93 -1.38 1.85
CA LEU A 77 4.05 -2.24 1.07
C LEU A 77 2.92 -2.80 1.93
N SER A 78 1.77 -2.98 1.29
CA SER A 78 0.65 -3.72 1.84
C SER A 78 0.93 -5.23 1.78
N PRO A 79 0.54 -5.99 2.82
CA PRO A 79 0.69 -7.45 2.82
C PRO A 79 -0.10 -8.14 1.70
N LYS A 80 -1.09 -7.45 1.09
CA LYS A 80 -1.87 -7.96 -0.04
C LYS A 80 -1.13 -7.93 -1.37
N TYR A 81 -0.04 -7.18 -1.46
CA TYR A 81 0.75 -7.01 -2.67
C TYR A 81 2.21 -7.44 -2.45
N PRO A 82 2.47 -8.71 -2.05
CA PRO A 82 3.83 -9.19 -1.90
C PRO A 82 4.55 -9.12 -3.25
N GLY A 83 5.70 -8.45 -3.29
CA GLY A 83 6.53 -8.34 -4.50
C GLY A 83 6.36 -7.06 -5.33
N TYR A 84 5.37 -6.19 -5.05
CA TYR A 84 5.24 -4.90 -5.75
C TYR A 84 6.40 -3.92 -5.49
N GLY A 85 7.17 -4.12 -4.41
CA GLY A 85 8.40 -3.34 -4.15
C GLY A 85 9.59 -3.68 -5.04
N ASN A 86 9.55 -4.81 -5.76
CA ASN A 86 10.65 -5.26 -6.62
C ASN A 86 10.58 -4.73 -8.05
N TYR A 87 9.59 -3.90 -8.39
CA TYR A 87 9.51 -3.26 -9.72
C TYR A 87 10.45 -2.07 -9.91
N SER A 88 11.38 -1.83 -8.98
CA SER A 88 12.56 -1.02 -9.30
C SER A 88 13.52 -1.90 -10.08
N CYS A 89 13.41 -1.90 -11.42
CA CYS A 89 14.50 -2.34 -12.28
C CYS A 89 15.73 -1.47 -11.96
N ASP A 90 16.61 -1.98 -11.11
CA ASP A 90 18.01 -1.54 -11.06
C ASP A 90 18.62 -2.01 -12.39
N CYS A 91 18.83 -1.07 -13.31
CA CYS A 91 19.45 -1.28 -14.62
C CYS A 91 20.83 -0.61 -14.60
#